data_AF-A0A437A1D0-F1
#
_entry.id   AF-A0A437A1D0-F1
#
_cell.length_a   1.000
_cell.length_b   1.000
_cell.length_c   1.000
_cell.angle_alpha   90.00
_cell.angle_beta   90.00
_cell.angle_gamma   90.00
#
_symmetry.space_group_name_H-M   'P 1'
#
loop_
_entity.id
_entity.type
_entity.pdbx_description
1 polymer ?
#
loop_
_entity_poly.entity_id
_entity_poly.type
_entity_poly.pdbx_seq_one_letter_code
_entity_poly.pdbx_strand_id
1 'polypeptide(L)'
;MVRVKQRYLLFTILYPSGPQSANSTTSKPTQSMTFHSPSPSSLTRTSLASIIRSSISSNFGDWGIGQCGGFAVKYFSPATSTGILRITRDNYRILWAALTYTRELCGQPAVIKVVRVSGTIRKAELEAVKLAEEAIRRVKREAKGAKNGGGGNGDKKVVAGVFAGGNSAQAATAINDDQDDEMLVDIVDSENDDDK
;
A
#
# COMPACT_ATOMS: atom_id res chain seq x y z
N MET A 1 -36.55 -16.15 -3.09
CA MET A 1 -35.23 -16.67 -2.63
C MET A 1 -34.33 -15.50 -2.25
N VAL A 2 -33.88 -15.40 -0.99
CA VAL A 2 -33.16 -14.23 -0.45
C VAL A 2 -31.69 -14.57 -0.21
N ARG A 3 -30.78 -13.65 -0.58
CA ARG A 3 -29.32 -13.80 -0.41
C ARG A 3 -28.77 -12.73 0.54
N VAL A 4 -27.90 -13.15 1.48
CA VAL A 4 -27.15 -12.23 2.35
C VAL A 4 -26.22 -11.33 1.51
N LYS A 5 -26.33 -10.01 1.70
CA LYS A 5 -25.51 -9.02 1.01
C LYS A 5 -24.26 -8.70 1.85
N GLN A 6 -23.11 -8.73 1.21
CA GLN A 6 -21.81 -8.47 1.83
C GLN A 6 -21.22 -7.14 1.35
N ARG A 7 -20.31 -6.59 2.16
CA ARG A 7 -19.49 -5.41 1.87
C ARG A 7 -18.03 -5.75 2.06
N TYR A 8 -17.20 -5.16 1.22
CA TYR A 8 -15.75 -5.31 1.23
C TYR A 8 -15.13 -3.95 1.53
N LEU A 9 -14.29 -3.87 2.55
CA LEU A 9 -13.59 -2.65 2.93
C LEU A 9 -12.13 -2.80 2.52
N LEU A 10 -11.67 -1.90 1.67
CA LEU A 10 -10.25 -1.73 1.37
C LEU A 10 -9.67 -0.74 2.39
N PHE A 11 -8.62 -1.17 3.10
CA PHE A 11 -7.94 -0.34 4.08
C PHE A 11 -6.43 -0.34 3.85
N THR A 12 -5.79 0.73 4.29
CA THR A 12 -4.34 0.92 4.33
C THR A 12 -3.92 1.31 5.74
N ILE A 13 -2.80 0.77 6.21
CA ILE A 13 -2.21 1.09 7.49
C ILE A 13 -1.09 2.08 7.24
N LEU A 14 -1.14 3.20 7.97
CA LEU A 14 -0.13 4.24 7.96
C LEU A 14 0.65 4.20 9.26
N TYR A 15 1.96 4.32 9.17
CA TYR A 15 2.85 4.34 10.32
C TYR A 15 3.45 5.75 10.44
N PRO A 16 2.96 6.61 11.35
CA PRO A 16 3.44 7.98 11.50
C PRO A 16 4.87 8.05 12.05
N SER A 17 5.23 7.12 12.92
CA SER A 17 6.63 6.81 13.22
C SER A 17 6.96 5.59 12.39
N GLY A 18 7.60 5.78 11.22
CA GLY A 18 8.18 4.66 10.50
C GLY A 18 9.14 3.87 11.43
N PRO A 19 9.50 2.62 11.10
CA PRO A 19 10.52 1.93 11.87
C PRO A 19 11.74 2.84 11.94
N GLN A 20 12.10 3.27 13.16
CA GLN A 20 13.28 4.09 13.40
C GLN A 20 14.50 3.26 13.03
N SER A 21 14.88 3.24 11.75
CA SER A 21 16.26 3.02 11.39
C SER A 21 16.98 4.30 11.79
N ALA A 22 17.50 4.32 13.01
CA ALA A 22 18.11 5.47 13.68
C ALA A 22 19.42 5.96 13.01
N ASN A 23 19.67 5.63 11.74
CA ASN A 23 20.82 6.06 10.97
C ASN A 23 20.45 6.23 9.49
N SER A 24 19.92 7.40 9.12
CA SER A 24 20.08 7.90 7.74
C SER A 24 20.28 9.41 7.73
N THR A 25 21.53 9.80 7.87
CA THR A 25 22.05 10.99 7.22
C THR A 25 21.78 10.88 5.71
N THR A 26 21.27 11.98 5.12
CA THR A 26 21.31 12.26 3.67
C THR A 26 20.13 11.72 2.82
N SER A 27 18.97 12.34 3.00
CA SER A 27 18.04 12.85 1.97
C SER A 27 16.65 12.93 2.60
N LYS A 28 15.98 14.09 2.49
CA LYS A 28 14.62 14.26 3.04
C LYS A 28 13.73 13.21 2.37
N PRO A 29 13.14 12.24 3.10
CA PRO A 29 12.22 11.30 2.48
C PRO A 29 11.08 12.11 1.87
N THR A 30 10.75 11.80 0.62
CA THR A 30 9.63 12.42 -0.07
C THR A 30 8.38 12.31 0.81
N GLN A 31 7.66 13.42 1.04
CA GLN A 31 6.52 13.48 1.97
C GLN A 31 5.44 12.41 1.71
N SER A 32 5.40 11.86 0.50
CA SER A 32 4.51 10.77 0.10
C SER A 32 4.87 9.41 0.70
N MET A 33 6.15 9.15 0.99
CA MET A 33 6.63 7.85 1.48
C MET A 33 6.80 7.82 2.99
N THR A 34 6.82 8.96 3.66
CA THR A 34 7.07 9.05 5.11
C THR A 34 6.08 8.21 5.94
N PHE A 35 4.82 8.11 5.51
CA PHE A 35 3.77 7.41 6.25
C PHE A 35 3.51 5.97 5.79
N HIS A 36 4.11 5.58 4.66
CA HIS A 36 3.91 4.29 4.03
C HIS A 36 5.14 3.40 4.25
N SER A 37 5.31 2.93 5.49
CA SER A 37 6.32 1.92 5.80
C SER A 37 5.73 0.51 5.74
N PRO A 38 6.54 -0.50 5.39
CA PRO A 38 6.11 -1.90 5.47
C PRO A 38 5.81 -2.26 6.93
N SER A 39 4.76 -3.07 7.10
CA SER A 39 4.42 -3.61 8.41
C SER A 39 5.37 -4.75 8.80
N PRO A 40 5.62 -4.97 10.10
CA PRO A 40 6.48 -6.06 10.55
C PRO A 40 5.86 -7.42 10.18
N SER A 41 6.72 -8.42 9.94
CA SER A 41 6.31 -9.80 9.61
C SER A 41 5.48 -10.48 10.71
N SER A 42 5.47 -9.93 11.93
CA SER A 42 4.61 -10.38 13.03
C SER A 42 3.11 -10.12 12.77
N LEU A 43 2.77 -9.15 11.91
CA LEU A 43 1.40 -8.79 11.61
C LEU A 43 0.79 -9.78 10.60
N THR A 44 0.27 -10.88 11.13
CA THR A 44 -0.45 -11.89 10.34
C THR A 44 -1.95 -11.56 10.25
N ARG A 45 -2.66 -12.08 9.22
CA ARG A 45 -4.13 -11.96 9.08
C ARG A 45 -4.90 -12.30 10.37
N THR A 46 -4.47 -13.34 11.08
CA THR A 46 -5.10 -13.77 12.33
C THR A 46 -4.87 -12.77 13.47
N SER A 47 -3.63 -12.26 13.60
CA SER A 47 -3.28 -11.22 14.58
C SER A 47 -4.09 -9.95 14.32
N LEU A 48 -4.15 -9.50 13.07
CA LEU A 48 -4.96 -8.35 12.65
C LEU A 48 -6.45 -8.54 12.96
N ALA A 49 -7.00 -9.73 12.72
CA ALA A 49 -8.40 -10.03 13.08
C ALA A 49 -8.61 -10.01 14.60
N SER A 50 -7.65 -10.48 15.40
CA SER A 50 -7.72 -10.43 16.87
C SER A 50 -7.69 -8.99 17.37
N ILE A 51 -6.78 -8.16 16.85
CA ILE A 51 -6.66 -6.74 17.22
C ILE A 51 -7.94 -5.99 16.88
N ILE A 52 -8.51 -6.21 15.68
CA ILE A 52 -9.79 -5.59 15.30
C ILE A 52 -10.93 -6.03 16.23
N ARG A 53 -11.00 -7.31 16.62
CA ARG A 53 -12.00 -7.77 17.59
C ARG A 53 -11.83 -7.11 18.95
N SER A 54 -10.59 -7.00 19.44
CA SER A 54 -10.29 -6.29 20.69
C SER A 54 -10.74 -4.83 20.62
N SER A 55 -10.47 -4.14 19.50
CA SER A 55 -10.94 -2.77 19.26
C SER A 55 -12.46 -2.66 19.21
N ILE A 56 -13.16 -3.61 18.59
CA ILE A 56 -14.65 -3.60 18.61
C ILE A 56 -15.16 -3.81 20.03
N SER A 57 -14.55 -4.71 20.81
CA SER A 57 -14.97 -5.01 22.19
C SER A 57 -14.78 -3.80 23.10
N SER A 58 -13.64 -3.10 23.00
CA SER A 58 -13.38 -1.93 23.81
C SER A 58 -14.28 -0.74 23.46
N ASN A 59 -14.61 -0.54 22.19
CA ASN A 59 -15.39 0.63 21.74
C ASN A 59 -16.92 0.40 21.73
N PHE A 60 -17.38 -0.82 21.45
CA PHE A 60 -18.80 -1.14 21.24
C PHE A 60 -19.33 -2.22 22.20
N GLY A 61 -18.48 -2.78 23.06
CA GLY A 61 -18.83 -3.85 23.98
C GLY A 61 -19.23 -5.16 23.30
N ASP A 62 -19.96 -5.99 24.04
CA ASP A 62 -20.41 -7.31 23.59
C ASP A 62 -21.42 -7.22 22.44
N TRP A 63 -22.23 -6.15 22.42
CA TRP A 63 -23.16 -5.90 21.33
C TRP A 63 -22.44 -5.73 19.98
N GLY A 64 -21.34 -4.96 19.97
CA GLY A 64 -20.52 -4.78 18.78
C GLY A 64 -19.89 -6.09 18.29
N ILE A 65 -19.39 -6.92 19.22
CA ILE A 65 -18.86 -8.25 18.91
C ILE A 65 -19.93 -9.16 18.32
N GLY A 66 -21.14 -9.17 18.89
CA GLY A 66 -22.24 -10.00 18.41
C GLY A 66 -22.66 -9.63 16.98
N GLN A 67 -22.72 -8.33 16.68
CA GLN A 67 -23.11 -7.85 15.35
C GLN A 67 -22.00 -7.98 14.31
N CYS A 68 -20.76 -7.65 14.67
CA CYS A 68 -19.64 -7.58 13.71
C CYS A 68 -18.76 -8.83 13.69
N GLY A 69 -18.91 -9.77 14.62
CA GLY A 69 -17.99 -10.89 14.82
C GLY A 69 -17.80 -11.81 13.61
N GLY A 70 -18.76 -11.81 12.68
CA GLY A 70 -18.68 -12.54 11.41
C GLY A 70 -17.81 -11.92 10.31
N PHE A 71 -17.04 -10.86 10.60
CA PHE A 71 -16.10 -10.29 9.63
C PHE A 71 -14.94 -11.25 9.34
N ALA A 72 -14.38 -11.17 8.14
CA ALA A 72 -13.22 -11.96 7.73
C ALA A 72 -12.20 -11.12 6.96
N VAL A 73 -10.92 -11.25 7.32
CA VAL A 73 -9.80 -10.68 6.55
C VAL A 73 -9.56 -11.56 5.32
N LYS A 74 -9.88 -11.06 4.13
CA LYS A 74 -9.72 -11.81 2.88
C LYS A 74 -8.30 -11.70 2.33
N TYR A 75 -7.73 -10.51 2.43
CA TYR A 75 -6.39 -10.22 1.92
C TYR A 75 -5.69 -9.27 2.88
N PHE A 76 -4.40 -9.50 3.08
CA PHE A 76 -3.52 -8.59 3.77
C PHE A 76 -2.10 -8.78 3.22
N SER A 77 -1.47 -7.69 2.80
CA SER A 77 -0.07 -7.67 2.36
C SER A 77 0.77 -6.87 3.36
N PRO A 78 1.73 -7.51 4.06
CA PRO A 78 2.60 -6.80 4.98
C PRO A 78 3.51 -5.76 4.29
N ALA A 79 3.90 -6.02 3.04
CA ALA A 79 4.81 -5.17 2.28
C ALA A 79 4.20 -3.80 1.94
N THR A 80 2.91 -3.78 1.57
CA THR A 80 2.19 -2.55 1.22
C THR A 80 1.33 -2.04 2.39
N SER A 81 1.23 -2.81 3.47
CA SER A 81 0.39 -2.50 4.63
C SER A 81 -1.08 -2.25 4.25
N THR A 82 -1.58 -2.94 3.22
CA THR A 82 -2.96 -2.85 2.71
C THR A 82 -3.69 -4.17 2.85
N GLY A 83 -5.02 -4.10 2.99
CA GLY A 83 -5.84 -5.30 3.13
C GLY A 83 -7.30 -5.10 2.72
N ILE A 84 -7.99 -6.23 2.58
CA ILE A 84 -9.42 -6.29 2.23
C ILE A 84 -10.15 -7.08 3.33
N LEU A 85 -11.14 -6.44 3.94
CA LEU A 85 -12.06 -7.03 4.91
C LEU A 85 -13.41 -7.34 4.27
N ARG A 86 -14.03 -8.44 4.69
CA ARG A 86 -15.40 -8.82 4.33
C ARG A 86 -16.29 -8.71 5.56
N ILE A 87 -17.46 -8.07 5.41
CA ILE A 87 -18.50 -7.97 6.45
C ILE A 87 -19.90 -8.01 5.83
N THR A 88 -20.94 -8.17 6.65
CA THR A 88 -22.34 -7.99 6.25
C THR A 88 -22.64 -6.54 5.89
N ARG A 89 -23.65 -6.33 5.03
CA ARG A 89 -24.05 -4.99 4.58
C ARG A 89 -24.51 -4.09 5.72
N ASP A 90 -25.11 -4.61 6.76
CA ASP A 90 -25.76 -3.76 7.77
C ASP A 90 -24.74 -3.27 8.82
N ASN A 91 -23.68 -4.05 9.06
CA ASN A 91 -22.74 -3.82 10.16
C ASN A 91 -21.39 -3.21 9.71
N TYR A 92 -21.22 -2.88 8.44
CA TYR A 92 -19.95 -2.33 7.93
C TYR A 92 -19.53 -0.99 8.56
N ARG A 93 -20.49 -0.20 9.04
CA ARG A 93 -20.22 1.11 9.68
C ARG A 93 -19.53 0.94 11.03
N ILE A 94 -19.96 -0.03 11.82
CA ILE A 94 -19.35 -0.36 13.12
C ILE A 94 -17.92 -0.83 12.90
N LEU A 95 -17.69 -1.73 11.93
CA LEU A 95 -16.35 -2.17 11.58
C LEU A 95 -15.47 -1.01 11.09
N TRP A 96 -16.00 -0.12 10.25
CA TRP A 96 -15.26 1.08 9.81
C TRP A 96 -14.84 1.91 11.03
N ALA A 97 -15.78 2.23 11.92
CA ALA A 97 -15.48 3.00 13.13
C ALA A 97 -14.42 2.31 14.02
N ALA A 98 -14.50 0.99 14.20
CA ALA A 98 -13.49 0.23 14.94
C ALA A 98 -12.10 0.28 14.31
N LEU A 99 -12.01 0.25 12.97
CA LEU A 99 -10.73 0.43 12.27
C LEU A 99 -10.14 1.82 12.55
N THR A 100 -10.98 2.87 12.51
CA THR A 100 -10.51 4.24 12.77
C THR A 100 -10.09 4.48 14.23
N TYR A 101 -10.65 3.73 15.17
CA TYR A 101 -10.25 3.80 16.59
C TYR A 101 -9.01 2.98 16.92
N THR A 102 -8.57 2.11 16.02
CA THR A 102 -7.35 1.32 16.24
C THR A 102 -6.13 2.22 16.05
N ARG A 103 -5.47 2.57 17.17
CA ARG A 103 -4.30 3.46 17.23
C ARG A 103 -2.96 2.73 17.29
N GLU A 104 -2.98 1.44 17.63
CA GLU A 104 -1.77 0.65 17.86
C GLU A 104 -1.90 -0.71 17.19
N LEU A 105 -0.82 -1.14 16.54
CA LEU A 105 -0.69 -2.44 15.93
C LEU A 105 0.64 -3.05 16.37
N CYS A 106 0.58 -4.20 17.06
CA CYS A 106 1.77 -4.94 17.52
C CYS A 106 2.80 -4.08 18.28
N GLY A 107 2.33 -3.16 19.14
CA GLY A 107 3.20 -2.27 19.94
C GLY A 107 3.82 -1.11 19.16
N GLN A 108 3.36 -0.84 17.93
CA GLN A 108 3.73 0.34 17.16
C GLN A 108 2.50 1.23 16.94
N PRO A 109 2.64 2.56 17.05
CA PRO A 109 1.56 3.48 16.75
C PRO A 109 1.25 3.41 15.25
N ALA A 110 -0.02 3.16 14.92
CA ALA A 110 -0.46 2.97 13.56
C ALA A 110 -1.86 3.54 13.35
N VAL A 111 -2.11 4.06 12.15
CA VAL A 111 -3.39 4.64 11.76
C VAL A 111 -3.97 3.82 10.62
N ILE A 112 -5.13 3.21 10.84
CA ILE A 112 -5.83 2.48 9.78
C ILE A 112 -6.76 3.43 9.04
N LYS A 113 -6.48 3.65 7.76
CA LYS A 113 -7.32 4.42 6.85
C LYS A 113 -8.15 3.48 5.99
N VAL A 114 -9.47 3.60 6.07
CA VAL A 114 -10.39 2.95 5.12
C VAL A 114 -10.42 3.81 3.85
N VAL A 115 -10.05 3.20 2.71
CA VAL A 115 -9.97 3.89 1.42
C VAL A 115 -11.31 3.81 0.70
N ARG A 116 -11.89 2.61 0.61
CA ARG A 116 -13.08 2.35 -0.20
C ARG A 116 -13.93 1.24 0.40
N VAL A 117 -15.24 1.37 0.24
CA VAL A 117 -16.22 0.31 0.50
C VAL A 117 -16.82 -0.15 -0.82
N SER A 118 -16.80 -1.46 -1.06
CA SER A 118 -17.25 -2.10 -2.29
C SER A 118 -18.28 -3.20 -2.00
N GLY A 119 -19.15 -3.48 -2.97
CA GLY A 119 -20.13 -4.57 -2.87
C GLY A 119 -19.57 -5.94 -3.30
N THR A 120 -18.60 -5.95 -4.21
CA THR A 120 -17.96 -7.15 -4.73
C THR A 120 -16.45 -7.07 -4.51
N ILE A 121 -15.80 -8.23 -4.35
CA ILE A 121 -14.35 -8.30 -4.18
C ILE A 121 -13.60 -7.77 -5.40
N ARG A 122 -14.07 -8.09 -6.62
CA ARG A 122 -13.49 -7.60 -7.87
C ARG A 122 -13.41 -6.07 -7.96
N LYS A 123 -14.42 -5.36 -7.44
CA LYS A 123 -14.38 -3.89 -7.37
C LYS A 123 -13.39 -3.39 -6.31
N ALA A 124 -13.23 -4.10 -5.20
CA ALA A 124 -12.22 -3.74 -4.20
C ALA A 124 -10.79 -3.98 -4.71
N GLU A 125 -10.58 -5.03 -5.50
CA GLU A 125 -9.29 -5.35 -6.14
C GLU A 125 -8.91 -4.30 -7.19
N LEU A 126 -9.84 -3.94 -8.08
CA LEU A 126 -9.58 -2.89 -9.08
C LEU A 126 -9.22 -1.54 -8.43
N GLU A 127 -9.91 -1.19 -7.34
CA GLU A 127 -9.60 0.03 -6.58
C GLU A 127 -8.25 -0.08 -5.84
N ALA A 128 -7.86 -1.26 -5.37
CA ALA A 128 -6.55 -1.48 -4.76
C ALA A 128 -5.41 -1.30 -5.79
N VAL A 129 -5.60 -1.81 -7.01
CA VAL A 129 -4.66 -1.61 -8.11
C VAL A 129 -4.57 -0.13 -8.49
N LYS A 130 -5.70 0.54 -8.65
CA LYS A 130 -5.75 1.97 -8.95
C LYS A 130 -5.03 2.81 -7.90
N LEU A 131 -5.23 2.50 -6.62
CA LEU A 131 -4.53 3.17 -5.52
C LEU A 131 -3.01 2.94 -5.57
N ALA A 132 -2.58 1.72 -5.88
CA ALA A 132 -1.15 1.40 -6.01
C ALA A 132 -0.52 2.16 -7.19
N GLU A 133 -1.19 2.22 -8.33
CA GLU A 133 -0.75 2.99 -9.50
C GLU A 133 -0.66 4.50 -9.20
N GLU A 134 -1.66 5.05 -8.49
CA GLU A 134 -1.66 6.45 -8.07
C GLU A 134 -0.50 6.76 -7.11
N ALA A 135 -0.23 5.85 -6.16
CA ALA A 135 0.91 5.97 -5.26
C ALA A 135 2.24 5.97 -6.02
N ILE A 136 2.44 5.04 -6.95
CA ILE A 136 3.63 4.98 -7.81
C ILE A 136 3.76 6.25 -8.66
N ARG A 137 2.66 6.72 -9.26
CA ARG A 137 2.63 7.94 -10.08
C ARG A 137 3.03 9.17 -9.26
N ARG A 138 2.58 9.26 -8.00
CA ARG A 138 2.95 10.34 -7.08
C ARG A 138 4.44 10.33 -6.77
N VAL A 139 4.99 9.17 -6.38
CA VAL A 139 6.42 9.01 -6.08
C VAL A 139 7.28 9.32 -7.31
N LYS A 140 6.89 8.85 -8.50
CA LYS A 140 7.59 9.17 -9.76
C LYS A 140 7.60 10.67 -10.07
N ARG A 141 6.50 11.39 -9.82
CA ARG A 141 6.42 12.85 -10.04
C ARG A 141 7.36 13.59 -9.10
N GLU A 142 7.40 13.21 -7.82
CA GLU A 142 8.26 13.83 -6.83
C GLU A 142 9.75 13.55 -7.11
N ALA A 143 10.09 12.34 -7.57
CA ALA A 143 11.45 12.00 -8.00
C ALA A 143 11.91 12.79 -9.25
N LYS A 144 11.01 13.04 -10.21
CA LYS A 144 11.31 13.90 -11.38
C LYS A 144 11.45 15.37 -10.98
N GLY A 145 10.60 15.87 -10.07
CA GLY A 145 10.69 17.23 -9.53
C GLY A 145 12.02 17.51 -8.81
N ALA A 146 12.55 16.51 -8.11
CA ALA A 146 13.88 16.60 -7.48
C ALA A 146 15.02 16.68 -8.52
N LYS A 147 14.91 15.98 -9.65
CA LYS A 147 15.94 15.99 -10.72
C LYS A 147 15.98 17.28 -11.55
N ASN A 148 14.85 17.96 -11.73
CA ASN A 148 14.83 19.25 -12.44
C ASN A 148 15.33 20.44 -11.58
N GLY A 149 15.60 20.23 -10.29
CA GLY A 149 16.04 21.26 -9.35
C GLY A 149 17.50 21.19 -8.89
N GLY A 150 18.33 20.29 -9.43
CA GLY A 150 19.72 20.19 -9.02
C GLY A 150 20.51 19.17 -9.83
N GLY A 151 21.47 19.64 -10.62
CA GLY A 151 22.48 18.80 -11.24
C GLY A 151 23.36 18.14 -10.18
N GLY A 152 23.51 16.82 -10.27
CA GLY A 152 24.37 16.04 -9.38
C GLY A 152 24.35 14.56 -9.76
N ASN A 153 25.41 14.12 -10.42
CA ASN A 153 25.60 12.78 -11.00
C ASN A 153 25.85 11.68 -9.93
N GLY A 154 25.07 11.61 -8.83
CA GLY A 154 25.36 10.76 -7.66
C GLY A 154 24.28 9.75 -7.23
N ASP A 155 23.01 9.91 -7.63
CA ASP A 155 21.89 9.28 -6.89
C ASP A 155 21.38 7.93 -7.43
N LYS A 156 22.01 7.32 -8.44
CA LYS A 156 21.57 5.99 -8.93
C LYS A 156 21.83 4.86 -7.91
N LYS A 157 22.70 5.08 -6.90
CA LYS A 157 23.11 4.04 -5.93
C LYS A 157 22.24 3.97 -4.66
N VAL A 158 21.53 5.03 -4.31
CA VAL A 158 20.79 5.14 -3.03
C VAL A 158 19.38 4.53 -3.07
N VAL A 159 18.72 4.51 -4.23
CA VAL A 159 17.39 3.88 -4.38
C VAL A 159 17.43 2.34 -4.25
N ALA A 160 18.56 1.71 -4.56
CA ALA A 160 18.74 0.26 -4.38
C ALA A 160 19.02 -0.13 -2.91
N GLY A 161 19.70 0.73 -2.14
CA GLY A 161 20.08 0.47 -0.76
C GLY A 161 18.92 0.48 0.24
N VAL A 162 17.78 1.09 -0.10
CA VAL A 162 16.58 1.12 0.76
C VAL A 162 15.81 -0.21 0.74
N PHE A 163 16.00 -1.03 -0.30
CA PHE A 163 15.34 -2.34 -0.44
C PHE A 163 16.27 -3.53 -0.16
N ALA A 164 17.59 -3.33 -0.17
CA ALA A 164 18.57 -4.39 0.07
C ALA A 164 19.12 -4.35 1.51
N GLY A 165 18.34 -4.89 2.46
CA GLY A 165 18.89 -5.31 3.74
C GLY A 165 19.59 -6.65 3.59
N GLY A 166 20.93 -6.67 3.57
CA GLY A 166 21.71 -7.91 3.67
C GLY A 166 23.14 -7.86 3.12
N ASN A 167 24.10 -7.75 4.05
CA ASN A 167 25.53 -8.06 3.97
C ASN A 167 26.49 -7.30 3.03
N SER A 168 27.53 -6.78 3.67
CA SER A 168 28.72 -6.14 3.13
C SER A 168 29.65 -7.09 2.36
N ALA A 169 30.39 -6.47 1.42
CA ALA A 169 31.66 -6.89 0.80
C ALA A 169 31.57 -7.71 -0.51
N GLN A 170 31.68 -7.02 -1.65
CA GLN A 170 32.89 -7.09 -2.48
C GLN A 170 32.86 -6.09 -3.66
N ALA A 171 34.03 -5.47 -3.82
CA ALA A 171 34.69 -4.83 -4.96
C ALA A 171 33.92 -4.48 -6.26
N ALA A 172 34.29 -3.30 -6.76
CA ALA A 172 33.94 -2.73 -8.04
C ALA A 172 34.40 -3.56 -9.25
N THR A 173 33.53 -3.65 -10.27
CA THR A 173 33.94 -3.61 -11.67
C THR A 173 32.94 -2.73 -12.42
N ALA A 174 33.43 -1.61 -12.96
CA ALA A 174 32.69 -0.80 -13.91
C ALA A 174 32.65 -1.54 -15.25
N ILE A 175 31.45 -1.82 -15.74
CA ILE A 175 31.21 -2.19 -17.13
C ILE A 175 30.28 -1.10 -17.67
N ASN A 176 30.81 -0.31 -18.59
CA ASN A 176 30.02 0.58 -19.42
C ASN A 176 29.35 -0.29 -20.48
N ASP A 177 28.03 -0.38 -20.45
CA ASP A 177 27.22 -0.86 -21.57
C ASP A 177 26.18 0.24 -21.86
N ASP A 178 26.63 1.25 -22.62
CA ASP A 178 25.75 2.02 -23.48
C ASP A 178 25.48 1.15 -24.71
N GLN A 179 24.39 0.38 -24.69
CA GLN A 179 23.82 -0.25 -25.88
C GLN A 179 22.33 -0.54 -25.66
N ASP A 180 21.53 0.17 -26.45
CA ASP A 180 20.34 -0.27 -27.16
C ASP A 180 19.17 -0.87 -26.36
N ASP A 181 18.10 -0.09 -26.23
CA ASP A 181 16.71 -0.58 -26.28
C ASP A 181 15.77 0.60 -26.61
N GLU A 182 15.86 1.09 -27.86
CA GLU A 182 14.74 1.80 -28.49
C GLU A 182 13.63 0.77 -28.80
N MET A 183 12.63 0.67 -27.93
CA MET A 183 11.35 0.07 -28.32
C MET A 183 10.47 1.13 -28.98
N LEU A 184 10.77 1.41 -30.25
CA LEU A 184 9.85 2.06 -31.19
C LEU A 184 8.75 1.05 -31.52
N VAL A 185 7.57 1.24 -30.94
CA VAL A 185 6.37 0.55 -31.43
C VAL A 185 5.89 1.35 -32.63
N ASP A 186 6.32 0.91 -33.82
CA ASP A 186 5.78 1.36 -35.11
C ASP A 186 4.29 0.98 -35.16
N ILE A 187 3.42 1.94 -34.84
CA ILE A 187 2.05 1.95 -35.34
C ILE A 187 2.18 2.35 -36.81
N VAL A 188 2.26 1.33 -37.66
CA VAL A 188 2.03 1.45 -39.09
C VAL A 188 0.55 1.80 -39.27
N ASP A 189 0.24 3.09 -39.32
CA ASP A 189 -1.00 3.59 -39.92
C ASP A 189 -0.86 3.38 -41.43
N SER A 190 -1.35 2.24 -41.90
CA SER A 190 -1.57 1.96 -43.31
C SER A 190 -3.06 1.76 -43.57
N GLU A 191 -3.80 2.86 -43.62
CA GLU A 191 -4.99 2.93 -44.47
C GLU A 191 -4.88 4.23 -45.27
N ASN A 192 -4.55 4.01 -46.55
CA ASN A 192 -4.37 4.99 -47.59
C ASN A 192 -5.76 5.48 -48.04
N ASP A 193 -5.91 6.79 -48.12
CA ASP A 193 -7.05 7.47 -48.74
C ASP A 193 -7.10 7.20 -50.28
N ASP A 194 -8.35 7.16 -50.77
CA ASP A 194 -8.85 7.63 -52.07
C ASP A 194 -8.65 6.87 -53.41
N ASP A 195 -9.79 6.79 -54.10
CA ASP A 195 -10.03 6.90 -55.55
C ASP A 195 -9.57 5.81 -56.55
N LYS A 196 -10.50 4.90 -56.91
CA LYS A 196 -11.14 4.79 -58.26
C LYS A 196 -12.13 3.63 -58.38
#